data_AF-A0A1I6B0K6-F1
#
_entry.id   AF-A0A1I6B0K6-F1
#
_cell.length_a   1.000
_cell.length_b   1.000
_cell.length_c   1.000
_cell.angle_alpha   90.00
_cell.angle_beta   90.00
_cell.angle_gamma   90.00
#
_symmetry.space_group_name_H-M   'P 1'
#
loop_
_entity.id
_entity.type
_entity.pdbx_description
1 polymer ?
#
loop_
_entity_poly.entity_id
_entity_poly.type
_entity_poly.pdbx_seq_one_letter_code
_entity_poly.pdbx_strand_id
1 'polypeptide(L)'
;MRHYSPPTVAPDDEFDMYGLELELGTWAYILDDFGIVYGPGWYPFHRAMARSEQNPSAPLLNRAVPVGKTKPTGVRLSPNVAEYSWRNEYVLLAPIDHRVQARTRLFVRKQGLGAMVRRITVEVDLRAERVTIPDQCPAALREQAEVKGQRVLDFLTAARRERRRRAKAPTAVLGPWAQDQSAGPQAAT
;
A
#
# COMPACT_ATOMS: atom_id res chain seq x y z
N MET A 1 1.82 -16.54 9.84
CA MET A 1 1.24 -16.42 8.49
C MET A 1 -0.17 -15.85 8.69
N ARG A 2 -0.59 -14.76 8.02
CA ARG A 2 -1.97 -14.29 8.19
C ARG A 2 -2.91 -15.32 7.56
N HIS A 3 -3.97 -15.69 8.26
CA HIS A 3 -5.01 -16.56 7.71
C HIS A 3 -5.69 -15.84 6.55
N TYR A 4 -5.96 -16.59 5.48
CA TYR A 4 -6.77 -16.09 4.39
C TYR A 4 -8.17 -15.75 4.91
N SER A 5 -8.67 -14.59 4.49
CA SER A 5 -10.07 -14.22 4.63
C SER A 5 -10.58 -13.77 3.27
N PRO A 6 -11.80 -14.15 2.87
CA PRO A 6 -12.36 -13.71 1.60
C PRO A 6 -12.45 -12.17 1.55
N PRO A 7 -12.48 -11.57 0.34
CA PRO A 7 -12.83 -10.17 0.15
C PRO A 7 -14.16 -9.85 0.85
N THR A 8 -14.25 -8.67 1.47
CA THR A 8 -15.44 -8.26 2.24
C THR A 8 -15.78 -6.81 2.00
N VAL A 9 -17.05 -6.46 2.24
CA VAL A 9 -17.55 -5.09 2.28
C VAL A 9 -18.19 -4.87 3.64
N ALA A 10 -18.01 -3.69 4.23
CA ALA A 10 -18.72 -3.34 5.44
C ALA A 10 -20.25 -3.30 5.19
N PRO A 11 -21.08 -3.67 6.18
CA PRO A 11 -22.52 -3.59 6.03
C PRO A 11 -23.02 -2.15 5.87
N ASP A 12 -22.37 -1.22 6.55
CA ASP A 12 -22.81 0.18 6.68
C ASP A 12 -21.79 1.17 6.14
N ASP A 13 -22.29 2.37 5.80
CA ASP A 13 -21.46 3.53 5.51
C ASP A 13 -20.93 4.15 6.82
N GLU A 14 -19.70 4.61 6.80
CA GLU A 14 -19.02 5.23 7.93
C GLU A 14 -18.67 6.68 7.60
N PHE A 15 -18.73 7.56 8.59
CA PHE A 15 -18.24 8.92 8.43
C PHE A 15 -16.70 8.94 8.52
N ASP A 16 -16.05 9.51 7.51
CA ASP A 16 -14.61 9.81 7.53
C ASP A 16 -14.41 11.34 7.44
N MET A 17 -13.92 11.91 8.54
CA MET A 17 -13.67 13.35 8.67
C MET A 17 -12.64 13.87 7.66
N TYR A 18 -11.76 12.99 7.14
CA TYR A 18 -10.77 13.33 6.11
C TYR A 18 -11.10 12.67 4.77
N GLY A 19 -12.33 12.21 4.62
CA GLY A 19 -12.82 11.64 3.37
C GLY A 19 -13.15 12.74 2.37
N LEU A 20 -12.76 12.55 1.12
CA LEU A 20 -13.19 13.42 0.03
C LEU A 20 -13.44 12.67 -1.26
N GLU A 21 -14.17 13.34 -2.15
CA GLU A 21 -14.41 12.88 -3.50
C GLU A 21 -13.17 13.14 -4.34
N LEU A 22 -12.43 12.08 -4.65
CA LEU A 22 -11.38 12.14 -5.64
C LEU A 22 -11.94 11.56 -6.94
N GLU A 23 -11.95 12.36 -7.99
CA GLU A 23 -12.37 11.89 -9.31
C GLU A 23 -11.56 10.65 -9.69
N LEU A 24 -12.25 9.70 -10.32
CA LEU A 24 -11.59 8.45 -10.70
C LEU A 24 -10.39 8.71 -11.60
N GLY A 25 -10.44 9.66 -12.55
CA GLY A 25 -9.28 10.33 -13.14
C GLY A 25 -8.11 9.46 -13.63
N THR A 26 -6.96 10.08 -13.93
CA THR A 26 -5.77 9.41 -14.48
C THR A 26 -4.64 9.20 -13.47
N TRP A 27 -4.90 9.41 -12.18
CA TRP A 27 -3.90 9.26 -11.14
C TRP A 27 -3.54 7.79 -10.87
N ALA A 28 -2.41 7.58 -10.20
CA ALA A 28 -1.90 6.25 -9.85
C ALA A 28 -1.54 6.16 -8.36
N TYR A 29 -1.46 4.93 -7.84
CA TYR A 29 -0.95 4.69 -6.49
C TYR A 29 0.57 4.76 -6.46
N ILE A 30 1.08 5.30 -5.36
CA ILE A 30 2.48 5.33 -4.98
C ILE A 30 2.65 4.65 -3.61
N LEU A 31 3.87 4.21 -3.33
CA LEU A 31 4.26 3.64 -2.06
C LEU A 31 4.37 4.77 -1.03
N ASP A 32 3.54 4.67 0.00
CA ASP A 32 3.50 5.60 1.14
C ASP A 32 3.92 4.85 2.39
N ASP A 33 5.14 4.31 2.34
CA ASP A 33 5.76 3.60 3.44
C ASP A 33 7.30 3.68 3.33
N PHE A 34 7.98 3.56 4.47
CA PHE A 34 9.43 3.76 4.58
C PHE A 34 10.15 2.46 4.95
N GLY A 35 11.44 2.36 4.60
CA GLY A 35 12.27 1.20 4.96
C GLY A 35 11.85 -0.09 4.26
N ILE A 36 11.21 0.03 3.09
CA ILE A 36 10.77 -1.08 2.26
C ILE A 36 11.89 -1.48 1.30
N VAL A 37 12.13 -2.78 1.20
CA VAL A 37 13.06 -3.39 0.24
C VAL A 37 12.34 -4.43 -0.58
N TYR A 38 12.91 -4.81 -1.73
CA TYR A 38 12.42 -5.95 -2.47
C TYR A 38 12.91 -7.27 -1.89
N GLY A 39 12.01 -8.24 -1.77
CA GLY A 39 12.32 -9.59 -1.34
C GLY A 39 11.82 -10.67 -2.29
N PRO A 40 12.13 -11.94 -2.01
CA PRO A 40 11.74 -13.08 -2.85
C PRO A 40 10.24 -13.40 -2.77
N GLY A 41 9.72 -14.21 -3.69
CA GLY A 41 8.33 -14.68 -3.70
C GLY A 41 7.41 -13.87 -4.62
N TRP A 42 6.10 -14.04 -4.49
CA TRP A 42 5.11 -13.34 -5.34
C TRP A 42 4.97 -11.88 -4.98
N TYR A 43 4.76 -11.61 -3.69
CA TYR A 43 4.64 -10.27 -3.15
C TYR A 43 6.02 -9.60 -3.05
N PRO A 44 6.20 -8.38 -3.60
CA PRO A 44 7.54 -7.80 -3.74
C PRO A 44 8.06 -7.13 -2.47
N PHE A 45 7.19 -6.60 -1.59
CA PHE A 45 7.61 -5.71 -0.51
C PHE A 45 7.98 -6.44 0.77
N HIS A 46 9.19 -6.18 1.25
CA HIS A 46 9.72 -6.76 2.47
C HIS A 46 10.28 -5.66 3.37
N ARG A 47 10.41 -5.98 4.66
CA ARG A 47 11.27 -5.23 5.60
C ARG A 47 12.45 -6.07 5.99
N ALA A 48 13.61 -5.43 6.13
CA ALA A 48 14.77 -6.05 6.74
C ALA A 48 14.43 -6.46 8.18
N MET A 49 14.80 -7.69 8.55
CA MET A 49 14.68 -8.17 9.91
C MET A 49 15.90 -7.73 10.71
N ALA A 50 15.63 -7.17 11.89
CA ALA A 50 16.65 -6.85 12.88
C ALA A 50 16.34 -7.58 14.18
N ARG A 51 17.39 -7.95 14.91
CA ARG A 51 17.27 -8.37 16.31
C ARG A 51 17.49 -7.15 17.21
N SER A 52 16.81 -7.15 18.34
CA SER A 52 16.99 -6.14 19.37
C SER A 52 18.19 -6.53 20.23
N GLU A 53 19.19 -5.67 20.35
CA GLU A 53 20.33 -5.83 21.25
C GLU A 53 20.44 -4.63 22.18
N GLN A 54 21.00 -4.82 23.38
CA GLN A 54 21.28 -3.69 24.26
C GLN A 54 22.30 -2.75 23.62
N ASN A 55 22.03 -1.45 23.68
CA ASN A 55 22.95 -0.46 23.11
C ASN A 55 24.04 -0.12 24.15
N PRO A 56 25.33 -0.45 23.90
CA PRO A 56 26.41 -0.17 24.85
C PRO A 56 26.62 1.33 25.08
N SER A 57 26.27 2.19 24.11
CA SER A 57 26.39 3.65 24.24
C SER A 57 25.12 4.34 24.74
N ALA A 58 24.01 3.61 24.89
CA ALA A 58 22.74 4.12 25.41
C ALA A 58 22.00 3.00 26.15
N PRO A 59 22.37 2.70 27.41
CA PRO A 59 21.95 1.47 28.10
C PRO A 59 20.43 1.30 28.28
N LEU A 60 19.67 2.39 28.18
CA LEU A 60 18.21 2.42 28.26
C LEU A 60 17.50 2.15 26.92
N LEU A 61 18.24 2.12 25.82
CA LEU A 61 17.71 1.92 24.47
C LEU A 61 18.30 0.65 23.88
N ASN A 62 17.46 -0.14 23.23
CA ASN A 62 17.95 -1.22 22.39
C ASN A 62 18.31 -0.67 21.00
N ARG A 63 19.36 -1.22 20.41
CA ARG A 63 19.69 -1.00 19.00
C ARG A 63 19.14 -2.14 18.14
N ALA A 64 18.75 -1.81 16.92
CA ALA A 64 18.36 -2.79 15.92
C ALA A 64 19.61 -3.28 15.16
N VAL A 65 19.91 -4.57 15.23
CA VAL A 65 21.03 -5.18 14.49
C VAL A 65 20.50 -6.03 13.33
N PRO A 66 20.86 -5.72 12.07
CA PRO A 66 20.40 -6.46 10.91
C PRO A 66 20.77 -7.95 10.97
N VAL A 67 19.83 -8.83 10.64
CA VAL A 67 20.03 -10.29 10.64
C VAL A 67 20.28 -10.83 9.22
N GLY A 68 20.40 -9.95 8.21
CA GLY A 68 20.59 -10.34 6.81
C GLY A 68 19.37 -11.03 6.16
N LYS A 69 18.24 -11.09 6.87
CA LYS A 69 16.98 -11.66 6.38
C LYS A 69 15.95 -10.57 6.17
N THR A 70 14.98 -10.84 5.30
CA THR A 70 13.82 -9.96 5.09
C THR A 70 12.53 -10.77 5.23
N LYS A 71 11.42 -10.10 5.53
CA LYS A 71 10.09 -10.73 5.60
C LYS A 71 9.06 -9.95 4.79
N PRO A 72 8.10 -10.62 4.12
CA PRO A 72 6.97 -9.95 3.49
C PRO A 72 6.26 -9.03 4.49
N THR A 73 5.91 -7.83 4.07
CA THR A 73 5.34 -6.82 4.97
C THR A 73 4.18 -6.09 4.31
N GLY A 74 3.14 -5.77 5.08
CA GLY A 74 2.09 -4.89 4.56
C GLY A 74 2.64 -3.50 4.29
N VAL A 75 2.16 -2.85 3.25
CA VAL A 75 2.52 -1.47 2.91
C VAL A 75 1.27 -0.63 2.74
N ARG A 76 1.41 0.68 2.93
CA ARG A 76 0.37 1.65 2.60
C ARG A 76 0.64 2.25 1.23
N LEU A 77 -0.42 2.42 0.45
CA LEU A 77 -0.41 3.17 -0.79
C LEU A 77 -1.18 4.48 -0.62
N SER A 78 -0.75 5.50 -1.32
CA SER A 78 -1.47 6.77 -1.47
C SER A 78 -1.55 7.16 -2.95
N PRO A 79 -2.54 7.97 -3.36
CA PRO A 79 -2.55 8.53 -4.72
C PRO A 79 -1.39 9.52 -4.92
N ASN A 80 -0.99 9.71 -6.18
CA ASN A 80 0.12 10.60 -6.55
C ASN A 80 -0.26 12.06 -6.81
N VAL A 81 -1.53 12.46 -6.66
CA VAL A 81 -2.04 13.77 -7.11
C VAL A 81 -2.38 14.79 -6.02
N ALA A 82 -2.23 14.46 -4.73
CA ALA A 82 -2.35 15.42 -3.64
C ALA A 82 -1.74 14.85 -2.36
N GLU A 83 -0.93 15.68 -1.74
CA GLU A 83 -0.26 15.34 -0.51
C GLU A 83 -1.26 15.34 0.66
N TYR A 84 -1.15 14.32 1.52
CA TYR A 84 -1.69 14.27 2.88
C TYR A 84 -3.22 14.30 3.11
N SER A 85 -4.07 14.33 2.08
CA SER A 85 -5.49 14.72 2.28
C SER A 85 -6.55 13.63 2.10
N TRP A 86 -6.24 12.33 2.14
CA TRP A 86 -7.20 11.32 1.64
C TRP A 86 -7.24 9.98 2.38
N ARG A 87 -7.74 9.99 3.62
CA ARG A 87 -7.84 8.75 4.41
C ARG A 87 -8.71 7.67 3.70
N ASN A 88 -9.64 8.08 2.84
CA ASN A 88 -10.44 7.16 2.03
C ASN A 88 -9.71 6.59 0.81
N GLU A 89 -8.68 7.25 0.30
CA GLU A 89 -7.93 6.78 -0.86
C GLU A 89 -6.75 5.88 -0.49
N TYR A 90 -6.31 5.90 0.77
CA TYR A 90 -5.27 4.98 1.22
C TYR A 90 -5.68 3.52 1.05
N VAL A 91 -4.72 2.73 0.62
CA VAL A 91 -4.83 1.28 0.52
C VAL A 91 -3.81 0.63 1.42
N LEU A 92 -4.25 -0.25 2.32
CA LEU A 92 -3.36 -1.09 3.10
C LEU A 92 -3.27 -2.46 2.44
N LEU A 93 -2.08 -2.80 1.96
CA LEU A 93 -1.79 -4.11 1.40
C LEU A 93 -1.37 -5.09 2.50
N ALA A 94 -1.85 -6.32 2.41
CA ALA A 94 -1.38 -7.42 3.25
C ALA A 94 -1.07 -8.65 2.37
N PRO A 95 0.16 -9.20 2.43
CA PRO A 95 0.52 -10.36 1.63
C PRO A 95 -0.08 -11.66 2.19
N ILE A 96 -0.61 -12.50 1.29
CA ILE A 96 -1.11 -13.86 1.55
C ILE A 96 -0.63 -14.76 0.41
N ASP A 97 0.59 -15.27 0.53
CA ASP A 97 1.25 -16.05 -0.53
C ASP A 97 1.28 -15.31 -1.90
N HIS A 98 0.59 -15.81 -2.93
CA HIS A 98 0.46 -15.18 -4.24
C HIS A 98 -0.67 -14.15 -4.33
N ARG A 99 -1.49 -14.06 -3.27
CA ARG A 99 -2.62 -13.13 -3.15
C ARG A 99 -2.24 -11.95 -2.27
N VAL A 100 -2.91 -10.83 -2.51
CA VAL A 100 -2.77 -9.61 -1.72
C VAL A 100 -4.16 -9.13 -1.34
N GLN A 101 -4.39 -8.96 -0.05
CA GLN A 101 -5.57 -8.22 0.42
C GLN A 101 -5.27 -6.74 0.35
N ALA A 102 -6.08 -5.99 -0.38
CA ALA A 102 -6.04 -4.55 -0.46
C ALA A 102 -7.25 -3.97 0.26
N ARG A 103 -6.99 -3.41 1.45
CA ARG A 103 -8.03 -2.81 2.30
C ARG A 103 -8.10 -1.33 2.01
N THR A 104 -9.26 -0.85 1.62
CA THR A 104 -9.48 0.55 1.25
C THR A 104 -10.90 0.99 1.61
N ARG A 105 -11.26 2.21 1.22
CA ARG A 105 -12.57 2.80 1.41
C ARG A 105 -13.10 3.29 0.06
N LEU A 106 -14.40 3.15 -0.12
CA LEU A 106 -15.12 3.68 -1.28
C LEU A 106 -15.85 4.95 -0.86
N PHE A 107 -15.72 6.03 -1.62
CA PHE A 107 -16.48 7.26 -1.42
C PHE A 107 -17.95 7.04 -1.80
N VAL A 108 -18.86 7.39 -0.90
CA VAL A 108 -20.32 7.26 -1.12
C VAL A 108 -20.93 8.63 -1.42
N ARG A 109 -20.67 9.62 -0.56
CA ARG A 109 -21.17 11.00 -0.71
C ARG A 109 -20.47 11.95 0.25
N LYS A 110 -20.54 13.25 -0.01
CA LYS A 110 -20.11 14.30 0.93
C LYS A 110 -21.04 14.33 2.15
N GLN A 111 -20.49 14.63 3.32
CA GLN A 111 -21.25 14.77 4.56
C GLN A 111 -20.52 15.75 5.50
N GLY A 112 -21.10 16.92 5.76
CA GLY A 112 -20.47 17.92 6.62
C GLY A 112 -19.05 18.27 6.15
N LEU A 113 -18.08 18.25 7.07
CA LEU A 113 -16.66 18.51 6.79
C LEU A 113 -15.89 17.31 6.19
N GLY A 114 -16.55 16.19 5.95
CA GLY A 114 -15.91 14.98 5.43
C GLY A 114 -16.81 14.24 4.42
N ALA A 115 -16.72 12.91 4.44
CA ALA A 115 -17.49 12.05 3.54
C ALA A 115 -18.06 10.83 4.24
N MET A 116 -19.16 10.32 3.71
CA MET A 116 -19.57 8.94 3.97
C MET A 116 -18.77 8.02 3.06
N VAL A 117 -18.24 6.96 3.64
CA VAL A 117 -17.39 5.99 2.95
C VAL A 117 -17.79 4.56 3.31
N ARG A 118 -17.55 3.63 2.39
CA ARG A 118 -17.77 2.20 2.60
C ARG A 118 -16.44 1.47 2.67
N ARG A 119 -16.13 0.78 3.78
CA ARG A 119 -14.91 -0.05 3.84
C ARG A 119 -15.05 -1.27 2.95
N ILE A 120 -13.98 -1.60 2.24
CA ILE A 120 -13.90 -2.76 1.36
C ILE A 120 -12.51 -3.41 1.44
N THR A 121 -12.46 -4.73 1.33
CA THR A 121 -11.25 -5.49 1.03
C THR A 121 -11.41 -6.10 -0.33
N VAL A 122 -10.53 -5.75 -1.27
CA VAL A 122 -10.42 -6.42 -2.57
C VAL A 122 -9.24 -7.38 -2.52
N GLU A 123 -9.30 -8.44 -3.32
CA GLU A 123 -8.17 -9.36 -3.50
C GLU A 123 -7.49 -9.08 -4.83
N VAL A 124 -6.16 -9.13 -4.82
CA VAL A 124 -5.34 -9.14 -6.03
C VAL A 124 -4.56 -10.45 -6.08
N ASP A 125 -4.81 -11.26 -7.10
CA ASP A 125 -4.06 -12.49 -7.38
C ASP A 125 -2.89 -12.16 -8.33
N LEU A 126 -1.66 -12.22 -7.81
CA LEU A 126 -0.45 -11.90 -8.58
C LEU A 126 -0.02 -13.01 -9.55
N ARG A 127 -0.59 -14.21 -9.42
CA ARG A 127 -0.35 -15.32 -10.32
C ARG A 127 -1.28 -15.25 -11.51
N ALA A 128 -2.57 -14.99 -11.26
CA ALA A 128 -3.59 -14.85 -12.30
C ALA A 128 -3.65 -13.44 -12.89
N GLU A 129 -2.96 -12.46 -12.30
CA GLU A 129 -3.00 -11.04 -12.68
C GLU A 129 -4.42 -10.50 -12.69
N ARG A 130 -5.17 -10.81 -11.63
CA ARG A 130 -6.61 -10.53 -11.54
C ARG A 130 -6.98 -9.86 -10.22
N VAL A 131 -7.95 -8.97 -10.30
CA VAL A 131 -8.63 -8.36 -9.15
C VAL A 131 -9.97 -9.05 -8.92
N THR A 132 -10.28 -9.35 -7.66
CA THR A 132 -11.58 -9.87 -7.23
C THR A 132 -12.24 -8.85 -6.31
N ILE A 133 -13.39 -8.34 -6.77
CA ILE A 133 -14.29 -7.48 -5.98
C ILE A 133 -15.33 -8.37 -5.29
N PRO A 134 -15.58 -8.21 -3.99
CA PRO A 134 -16.62 -8.97 -3.30
C PRO A 134 -18.00 -8.79 -3.94
N ASP A 135 -18.78 -9.87 -4.02
CA ASP A 135 -20.12 -9.86 -4.62
C ASP A 135 -21.07 -8.92 -3.87
N GLN A 136 -20.85 -8.74 -2.55
CA GLN A 136 -21.63 -7.84 -1.71
C GLN A 136 -21.34 -6.35 -1.97
N CYS A 137 -20.40 -6.01 -2.88
CA CYS A 137 -20.14 -4.62 -3.24
C CYS A 137 -21.37 -3.99 -3.90
N PRO A 138 -21.92 -2.89 -3.33
CA PRO A 138 -23.06 -2.19 -3.91
C PRO A 138 -22.77 -1.78 -5.37
N ALA A 139 -23.78 -1.93 -6.24
CA ALA A 139 -23.63 -1.67 -7.68
C ALA A 139 -23.11 -0.25 -7.95
N ALA A 140 -23.62 0.75 -7.22
CA ALA A 140 -23.20 2.15 -7.34
C ALA A 140 -21.72 2.41 -6.96
N LEU A 141 -21.08 1.49 -6.22
CA LEU A 141 -19.69 1.62 -5.78
C LEU A 141 -18.74 0.66 -6.52
N ARG A 142 -19.28 -0.22 -7.37
CA ARG A 142 -18.52 -1.30 -8.00
C ARG A 142 -17.45 -0.79 -8.96
N GLU A 143 -17.80 0.17 -9.81
CA GLU A 143 -16.83 0.81 -10.72
C GLU A 143 -15.64 1.40 -9.94
N GLN A 144 -15.92 2.10 -8.85
CA GLN A 144 -14.87 2.67 -8.00
C GLN A 144 -13.97 1.59 -7.38
N ALA A 145 -14.55 0.48 -6.94
CA ALA A 145 -13.81 -0.65 -6.41
C ALA A 145 -12.93 -1.32 -7.48
N GLU A 146 -13.44 -1.48 -8.70
CA GLU A 146 -12.73 -2.04 -9.85
C GLU A 146 -11.54 -1.16 -10.25
N VAL A 147 -11.75 0.15 -10.38
CA VAL A 147 -10.69 1.10 -10.72
C VAL A 147 -9.59 1.11 -9.66
N LYS A 148 -9.95 1.20 -8.37
CA LYS A 148 -8.97 1.16 -7.27
C LYS A 148 -8.23 -0.18 -7.25
N GLY A 149 -8.93 -1.30 -7.42
CA GLY A 149 -8.33 -2.62 -7.47
C GLY A 149 -7.36 -2.78 -8.63
N GLN A 150 -7.72 -2.30 -9.82
CA GLN A 150 -6.84 -2.34 -10.99
C GLN A 150 -5.57 -1.51 -10.77
N ARG A 151 -5.70 -0.30 -10.19
CA ARG A 151 -4.52 0.51 -9.80
C ARG A 151 -3.58 -0.21 -8.85
N VAL A 152 -4.12 -0.98 -7.90
CA VAL A 152 -3.29 -1.79 -6.99
C VAL A 152 -2.56 -2.89 -7.76
N LEU A 153 -3.24 -3.57 -8.69
CA LEU A 153 -2.61 -4.58 -9.55
C LEU A 153 -1.50 -3.98 -10.43
N ASP A 154 -1.74 -2.82 -11.04
CA ASP A 154 -0.77 -2.12 -11.88
C ASP A 154 0.47 -1.72 -11.06
N PHE A 155 0.25 -1.16 -9.87
CA PHE A 155 1.30 -0.83 -8.92
C PHE A 155 2.14 -2.06 -8.52
N LEU A 156 1.51 -3.17 -8.15
CA LEU A 156 2.20 -4.42 -7.79
C LEU A 156 2.97 -5.01 -8.97
N THR A 157 2.41 -4.89 -10.17
CA THR A 157 3.05 -5.33 -11.42
C THR A 157 4.28 -4.50 -11.73
N ALA A 158 4.22 -3.17 -11.59
CA ALA A 158 5.37 -2.29 -11.74
C ALA A 158 6.49 -2.65 -10.75
N ALA A 159 6.17 -2.79 -9.46
CA ALA A 159 7.14 -3.18 -8.43
C ALA A 159 7.79 -4.55 -8.70
N ARG A 160 7.01 -5.54 -9.17
CA ARG A 160 7.56 -6.86 -9.57
C ARG A 160 8.49 -6.74 -10.77
N ARG A 161 8.21 -5.85 -11.73
CA ARG A 161 9.08 -5.58 -12.88
C ARG A 161 10.41 -4.96 -12.42
N GLU A 162 10.39 -3.99 -11.51
CA GLU A 162 11.63 -3.40 -10.93
C GLU A 162 12.49 -4.49 -10.27
N ARG A 163 11.88 -5.33 -9.43
CA ARG A 163 12.59 -6.43 -8.77
C ARG A 163 13.18 -7.43 -9.79
N ARG A 164 12.44 -7.78 -10.85
CA ARG A 164 12.94 -8.68 -11.92
C ARG A 164 14.18 -8.08 -12.62
N ARG A 165 14.29 -6.75 -12.68
CA ARG A 165 15.47 -6.00 -13.13
C ARG A 165 16.56 -5.85 -12.06
N ARG A 166 16.47 -6.63 -10.97
CA ARG A 166 17.43 -6.67 -9.84
C ARG A 166 17.52 -5.38 -9.03
N ALA A 167 16.52 -4.51 -9.10
CA ALA A 167 16.40 -3.41 -8.13
C ALA A 167 16.31 -3.99 -6.70
N LYS A 168 16.99 -3.36 -5.74
CA LYS A 168 16.99 -3.78 -4.33
C LYS A 168 15.88 -3.11 -3.50
N ALA A 169 15.43 -1.94 -3.95
CA ALA A 169 14.40 -1.15 -3.29
C ALA A 169 13.48 -0.49 -4.33
N PRO A 170 12.26 -0.09 -3.94
CA PRO A 170 11.32 0.56 -4.85
C PRO A 170 11.82 1.92 -5.35
N THR A 171 11.61 2.22 -6.64
CA THR A 171 12.00 3.51 -7.25
C THR A 171 10.87 4.12 -8.07
N ALA A 172 10.35 3.39 -9.07
CA ALA A 172 9.30 3.85 -9.96
C ALA A 172 7.94 3.96 -9.28
N VAL A 173 7.78 3.27 -8.15
CA VAL A 173 6.54 3.28 -7.37
C VAL A 173 6.61 4.23 -6.18
N LEU A 174 7.69 4.99 -6.01
CA LEU A 174 7.77 6.06 -5.03
C LEU A 174 7.03 7.30 -5.53
N GLY A 175 6.41 8.04 -4.60
CA GLY A 175 5.86 9.35 -4.92
C GLY A 175 6.96 10.37 -5.22
N PRO A 176 6.61 11.49 -5.91
CA PRO A 176 7.56 12.58 -6.19
C PRO A 176 8.31 13.03 -4.93
N TRP A 177 7.58 13.15 -3.82
CA TRP A 177 8.06 13.57 -2.49
C TRP A 177 9.09 12.61 -1.85
N ALA A 178 9.10 11.34 -2.25
CA ALA A 178 10.04 10.33 -1.73
C ALA A 178 11.24 10.11 -2.67
N GLN A 179 11.14 10.51 -3.94
CA GLN A 179 12.24 10.44 -4.90
C GLN A 179 13.33 11.47 -4.55
N ASP A 180 12.95 12.67 -4.10
CA ASP A 180 13.88 13.73 -3.71
C ASP A 180 14.78 13.37 -2.52
N GLN A 181 14.30 12.52 -1.58
CA GLN A 181 15.12 12.08 -0.43
C GLN A 181 16.11 10.96 -0.77
N SER A 182 15.95 10.31 -1.93
CA SER A 182 16.86 9.26 -2.40
C SER A 182 18.05 9.78 -3.22
N ALA A 183 17.98 11.05 -3.63
CA ALA A 183 19.14 11.81 -4.08
C ALA A 183 19.93 12.25 -2.85
N GLY A 184 20.94 11.46 -2.46
CA GLY A 184 21.86 11.85 -1.39
C GLY A 184 22.49 13.23 -1.65
N PRO A 185 23.00 13.93 -0.62
CA PRO A 185 23.63 15.24 -0.79
C PRO A 185 24.72 15.13 -1.85
N GLN A 186 24.58 15.89 -2.93
CA GLN A 186 25.68 16.11 -3.85
C GLN A 186 26.78 16.78 -3.03
N ALA A 187 27.91 16.10 -2.88
CA ALA A 187 29.10 16.70 -2.32
C ALA A 187 29.45 17.91 -3.20
N ALA A 188 29.28 19.11 -2.64
CA ALA A 188 29.79 20.32 -3.25
C ALA A 188 31.32 20.22 -3.28
N THR A 189 31.86 20.19 -4.50
CA THR A 189 33.28 20.40 -4.82
C THR A 189 33.74 21.79 -4.44
#